data_AF-A0A3B5L1R3-F1
#
_entry.id   AF-A0A3B5L1R3-F1
#
_cell.length_a   1.000
_cell.length_b   1.000
_cell.length_c   1.000
_cell.angle_alpha   90.00
_cell.angle_beta   90.00
_cell.angle_gamma   90.00
#
_symmetry.space_group_name_H-M   'P 1'
#
loop_
_entity.id
_entity.type
_entity.pdbx_description
1 polymer ?
#
loop_
_entity_poly.entity_id
_entity_poly.type
_entity_poly.pdbx_seq_one_letter_code
_entity_poly.pdbx_strand_id
1 'polypeptide(L)'
;LLFLIQALFKGLSTSSFYLLNINNTRASRVRRQSLDRAYNIEVLLGVDDSVVQFHGKEHVQKYLLTLMNIVNEIYHDDSLGAKINVVLVRIIMLGYGKSMSLIELGNPSQSLENVCRWAFLQQKQDTGDAEYHDHAIFLTRQEFGPTGMQGYAPVTGMCHPVRSCTLNHEDGFSSAFVVAHETGHVLGMEHDGQGNRCGDEVPMGSIMAPLVQAAFHRFQWSRCSMQELGRYLQSYDCLRDDPFDHNWPSLPQLPGLHYSMNEQCRFDFGVGYTMCTAYRTFDPCKQLWCSHPDNPFFCKTKKGPPIDGTMCGNGKHCFKGHCIWLTPDIMKQDGNWGSWSEYGQCSQTCGGGVQFRTRNCDNPKPANGGRPCRGVTYQFQMCNTNECEDIYSDPREEQCHASEYINKHLWLPYEHPDPNKRCHLYCQSKETRDVVLMEKLVLDGTLCSYKDPHSVCVRGECECGHVQKCPNF
;
A
#
# COMPACT_ATOMS: atom_id res chain seq x y z
N LEU A 1 -47.40 44.88 -9.63
CA LEU A 1 -47.57 43.44 -9.88
C LEU A 1 -46.84 42.71 -8.76
N LEU A 2 -47.54 42.04 -7.84
CA LEU A 2 -47.05 40.97 -6.94
C LEU A 2 -48.02 40.88 -5.75
N PHE A 3 -49.23 40.46 -6.09
CA PHE A 3 -50.18 39.82 -5.19
C PHE A 3 -49.95 38.30 -5.27
N LEU A 4 -50.28 37.60 -4.17
CA LEU A 4 -50.23 36.15 -3.87
C LEU A 4 -48.96 35.72 -3.10
N ILE A 5 -48.90 35.81 -1.75
CA ILE A 5 -49.57 34.99 -0.69
C ILE A 5 -49.16 33.51 -0.78
N GLN A 6 -48.21 33.03 0.05
CA GLN A 6 -48.35 32.44 1.41
C GLN A 6 -49.00 31.04 1.45
N ALA A 7 -48.24 30.02 1.91
CA ALA A 7 -48.61 28.86 2.77
C ALA A 7 -47.51 27.76 2.65
N LEU A 8 -46.70 27.49 3.68
CA LEU A 8 -46.91 26.54 4.80
C LEU A 8 -46.76 25.04 4.46
N PHE A 9 -45.72 24.44 5.05
CA PHE A 9 -45.61 23.12 5.70
C PHE A 9 -46.02 21.79 4.99
N LYS A 10 -45.02 20.90 4.98
CA LYS A 10 -45.04 19.42 5.14
C LYS A 10 -45.81 18.54 4.13
N GLY A 11 -45.02 17.73 3.41
CA GLY A 11 -45.19 16.27 3.42
C GLY A 11 -45.43 15.58 2.07
N LEU A 12 -44.48 14.66 1.72
CA LEU A 12 -44.60 13.52 0.78
C LEU A 12 -44.77 13.87 -0.72
N SER A 13 -44.24 13.18 -1.73
CA SER A 13 -43.36 12.02 -1.90
C SER A 13 -43.09 11.89 -3.41
N THR A 14 -42.08 11.10 -3.79
CA THR A 14 -41.77 10.49 -5.11
C THR A 14 -41.07 11.36 -6.18
N SER A 15 -39.76 11.18 -6.41
CA SER A 15 -39.07 10.22 -7.32
C SER A 15 -38.78 10.89 -8.68
N SER A 16 -37.55 10.97 -9.19
CA SER A 16 -36.67 9.84 -9.50
C SER A 16 -35.22 10.32 -9.74
N PHE A 17 -34.30 9.97 -8.83
CA PHE A 17 -32.87 9.87 -9.14
C PHE A 17 -32.56 8.36 -9.13
N TYR A 18 -32.09 7.83 -10.26
CA TYR A 18 -31.58 6.47 -10.35
C TYR A 18 -30.26 6.39 -9.58
N LEU A 19 -30.36 6.13 -8.27
CA LEU A 19 -29.28 5.60 -7.45
C LEU A 19 -29.17 4.10 -7.71
N LEU A 20 -28.07 3.67 -8.31
CA LEU A 20 -27.66 2.27 -8.26
C LEU A 20 -27.28 1.96 -6.80
N ASN A 21 -28.17 1.29 -6.09
CA ASN A 21 -27.90 0.67 -4.80
C ASN A 21 -26.78 -0.37 -4.97
N ILE A 22 -25.61 -0.10 -4.40
CA ILE A 22 -24.62 -1.12 -4.10
C ILE A 22 -24.74 -1.41 -2.61
N ASN A 23 -25.01 -2.68 -2.32
CA ASN A 23 -25.29 -3.22 -1.00
C ASN A 23 -24.18 -2.88 0.01
N ASN A 24 -24.67 -2.59 1.21
CA ASN A 24 -23.96 -2.37 2.46
C ASN A 24 -22.98 -3.53 2.77
N THR A 25 -21.71 -3.40 2.41
CA THR A 25 -20.63 -4.22 2.99
C THR A 25 -20.04 -3.44 4.14
N ARG A 26 -20.25 -3.93 5.37
CA ARG A 26 -19.52 -3.46 6.56
C ARG A 26 -18.03 -3.69 6.31
N ALA A 27 -17.31 -2.64 5.96
CA ALA A 27 -15.86 -2.60 5.95
C ALA A 27 -15.39 -2.61 7.41
N SER A 28 -14.82 -3.73 7.84
CA SER A 28 -14.24 -3.91 9.18
C SER A 28 -12.83 -3.34 9.18
N ARG A 29 -12.50 -2.42 10.09
CA ARG A 29 -11.11 -2.12 10.46
C ARG A 29 -10.68 -2.97 11.63
N VAL A 30 -9.60 -3.71 11.49
CA VAL A 30 -8.83 -4.26 12.60
C VAL A 30 -7.34 -4.04 12.38
N ARG A 31 -6.78 -3.25 13.29
CA ARG A 31 -5.36 -2.99 13.48
C ARG A 31 -4.56 -4.29 13.52
N ARG A 32 -3.56 -4.44 12.66
CA ARG A 32 -2.70 -5.65 12.60
C ARG A 32 -1.39 -5.48 13.37
N GLN A 33 -1.00 -6.56 14.04
CA GLN A 33 0.35 -6.77 14.58
C GLN A 33 1.04 -7.89 13.78
N SER A 34 1.73 -7.52 12.70
CA SER A 34 2.64 -8.37 11.93
C SER A 34 4.10 -7.99 12.23
N LEU A 35 5.01 -8.98 12.25
CA LEU A 35 6.44 -8.84 12.61
C LEU A 35 7.35 -8.36 11.46
N ASP A 36 6.85 -8.37 10.22
CA ASP A 36 7.44 -7.60 9.12
C ASP A 36 6.52 -6.39 8.97
N ARG A 37 6.81 -5.32 9.72
CA ARG A 37 5.97 -4.12 9.79
C ARG A 37 6.18 -3.31 8.52
N ALA A 38 5.48 -3.70 7.46
CA ALA A 38 5.16 -2.75 6.40
C ALA A 38 4.32 -1.63 7.01
N TYR A 39 4.69 -0.39 6.71
CA TYR A 39 3.91 0.79 7.04
C TYR A 39 3.12 1.19 5.80
N ASN A 40 1.88 1.60 5.97
CA ASN A 40 1.02 2.00 4.87
C ASN A 40 0.70 3.48 5.06
N ILE A 41 0.92 4.28 4.02
CA ILE A 41 0.48 5.67 4.00
C ILE A 41 -0.77 5.69 3.14
N GLU A 42 -1.93 5.80 3.76
CA GLU A 42 -3.21 5.98 3.07
C GLU A 42 -3.29 7.42 2.54
N VAL A 43 -3.24 7.58 1.22
CA VAL A 43 -3.11 8.88 0.54
C VAL A 43 -4.43 9.33 -0.08
N LEU A 44 -4.87 10.52 0.33
CA LEU A 44 -5.80 11.35 -0.43
C LEU A 44 -5.02 12.17 -1.46
N LEU A 45 -5.25 11.92 -2.75
CA LEU A 45 -4.65 12.69 -3.83
C LEU A 45 -5.63 13.78 -4.31
N GLY A 46 -5.32 15.03 -4.00
CA GLY A 46 -6.02 16.20 -4.52
C GLY A 46 -5.31 16.73 -5.77
N VAL A 47 -6.07 17.04 -6.82
CA VAL A 47 -5.53 17.74 -7.99
C VAL A 47 -6.41 18.91 -8.36
N ASP A 48 -5.79 20.01 -8.74
CA ASP A 48 -6.52 21.20 -9.16
C ASP A 48 -6.92 21.17 -10.64
N ASP A 49 -7.74 22.13 -11.04
CA ASP A 49 -8.24 22.23 -12.41
C ASP A 49 -7.12 22.44 -13.43
N SER A 50 -5.98 23.02 -13.04
CA SER A 50 -4.85 23.25 -13.94
C SER A 50 -4.19 21.93 -14.39
N VAL A 51 -4.07 20.95 -13.48
CA VAL A 51 -3.60 19.59 -13.79
C VAL A 51 -4.60 18.88 -14.71
N VAL A 52 -5.90 19.00 -14.40
CA VAL A 52 -6.98 18.35 -15.16
C VAL A 52 -7.07 18.92 -16.58
N GLN A 53 -6.98 20.23 -16.74
CA GLN A 53 -6.98 20.88 -18.05
C GLN A 53 -5.76 20.49 -18.89
N PHE A 54 -4.60 20.38 -18.24
CA PHE A 54 -3.36 20.06 -18.94
C PHE A 54 -3.29 18.61 -19.43
N HIS A 55 -3.67 17.63 -18.60
CA HIS A 55 -3.66 16.21 -18.99
C HIS A 55 -4.92 15.78 -19.75
N GLY A 56 -6.02 16.52 -19.58
CA GLY A 56 -7.34 16.16 -20.09
C GLY A 56 -8.06 15.18 -19.17
N LYS A 57 -9.38 15.34 -19.05
CA LYS A 57 -10.21 14.56 -18.11
C LYS A 57 -10.14 13.05 -18.31
N GLU A 58 -9.92 12.59 -19.55
CA GLU A 58 -9.86 11.16 -19.89
C GLU A 58 -8.52 10.51 -19.51
N HIS A 59 -7.42 11.28 -19.48
CA HIS A 59 -6.07 10.74 -19.29
C HIS A 59 -5.47 11.05 -17.92
N VAL A 60 -5.97 12.09 -17.24
CA VAL A 60 -5.43 12.55 -15.96
C VAL A 60 -5.43 11.43 -14.91
N GLN A 61 -6.47 10.61 -14.80
CA GLN A 61 -6.49 9.53 -13.81
C GLN A 61 -5.35 8.52 -14.03
N LYS A 62 -5.11 8.11 -15.27
CA LYS A 62 -4.02 7.17 -15.60
C LYS A 62 -2.65 7.78 -15.32
N TYR A 63 -2.49 9.06 -15.64
CA TYR A 63 -1.29 9.82 -15.31
C TYR A 63 -1.03 9.83 -13.79
N LEU A 64 -2.04 10.16 -12.99
CA LEU A 64 -1.94 10.21 -11.53
C LEU A 64 -1.61 8.86 -10.91
N LEU A 65 -2.25 7.79 -11.38
CA LEU A 65 -1.94 6.44 -10.92
C LEU A 65 -0.49 6.06 -11.25
N THR A 66 -0.03 6.37 -12.47
CA THR A 66 1.36 6.12 -12.87
C THR A 66 2.34 6.91 -12.00
N LEU A 67 2.06 8.20 -11.76
CA LEU A 67 2.86 9.07 -10.90
C LEU A 67 2.96 8.50 -9.48
N MET A 68 1.83 8.10 -8.89
CA MET A 68 1.80 7.57 -7.54
C MET A 68 2.40 6.17 -7.42
N ASN A 69 2.37 5.37 -8.49
CA ASN A 69 3.14 4.14 -8.54
C ASN A 69 4.64 4.42 -8.53
N ILE A 70 5.12 5.43 -9.27
CA ILE A 70 6.53 5.85 -9.19
C ILE A 70 6.85 6.31 -7.77
N VAL A 71 5.99 7.10 -7.13
CA VAL A 71 6.17 7.51 -5.71
C VAL A 71 6.26 6.28 -4.81
N ASN A 72 5.36 5.31 -4.98
CA ASN A 72 5.39 4.06 -4.23
C ASN A 72 6.70 3.28 -4.45
N GLU A 73 7.19 3.16 -5.69
CA GLU A 73 8.48 2.53 -5.99
C GLU A 73 9.66 3.27 -5.33
N ILE A 74 9.60 4.61 -5.26
CA ILE A 74 10.62 5.41 -4.55
C ILE A 74 10.63 5.06 -3.05
N TYR A 75 9.47 4.84 -2.43
CA TYR A 75 9.35 4.41 -1.03
C TYR A 75 9.65 2.92 -0.81
N HIS A 76 9.63 2.10 -1.86
CA HIS A 76 10.09 0.71 -1.84
C HIS A 76 11.59 0.55 -2.05
N ASP A 77 12.31 1.62 -2.33
CA ASP A 77 13.77 1.57 -2.47
C ASP A 77 14.44 1.15 -1.15
N ASP A 78 15.33 0.16 -1.24
CA ASP A 78 15.98 -0.46 -0.08
C ASP A 78 16.78 0.57 0.76
N SER A 79 17.24 1.68 0.18
CA SER A 79 18.00 2.72 0.88
C SER A 79 17.19 3.46 1.96
N LEU A 80 15.85 3.40 1.89
CA LEU A 80 14.97 4.02 2.91
C LEU A 80 15.12 3.36 4.28
N GLY A 81 15.49 2.08 4.32
CA GLY A 81 15.61 1.29 5.56
C GLY A 81 14.28 0.92 6.22
N ALA A 82 13.15 1.17 5.56
CA ALA A 82 11.81 0.79 6.01
C ALA A 82 10.92 0.40 4.82
N LYS A 83 10.02 -0.56 5.02
CA LYS A 83 9.02 -0.95 4.01
C LYS A 83 7.81 -0.04 4.14
N ILE A 84 7.70 0.96 3.28
CA ILE A 84 6.55 1.87 3.25
C ILE A 84 5.79 1.65 1.96
N ASN A 85 4.50 1.33 2.07
CA ASN A 85 3.58 1.29 0.95
C ASN A 85 2.86 2.64 0.87
N VAL A 86 2.89 3.29 -0.29
CA VAL A 86 2.11 4.50 -0.54
C VAL A 86 0.83 4.08 -1.25
N VAL A 87 -0.29 4.14 -0.54
CA VAL A 87 -1.55 3.55 -1.00
C VAL A 87 -2.57 4.65 -1.26
N LEU A 88 -2.93 4.81 -2.52
CA LEU A 88 -3.99 5.74 -2.88
C LEU A 88 -5.34 5.22 -2.39
N VAL A 89 -6.00 5.99 -1.53
CA VAL A 89 -7.36 5.65 -1.06
C VAL A 89 -8.43 6.42 -1.81
N ARG A 90 -8.10 7.63 -2.28
CA ARG A 90 -9.06 8.51 -2.96
C ARG A 90 -8.36 9.54 -3.83
N ILE A 91 -8.95 9.84 -5.00
CA ILE A 91 -8.54 10.94 -5.88
C ILE A 91 -9.67 11.97 -5.93
N ILE A 92 -9.37 13.24 -5.69
CA ILE A 92 -10.31 14.35 -5.83
C ILE A 92 -9.78 15.35 -6.86
N MET A 93 -10.54 15.51 -7.95
CA MET A 93 -10.28 16.51 -8.98
C MET A 93 -11.14 17.74 -8.70
N LEU A 94 -10.50 18.87 -8.43
CA LEU A 94 -11.20 20.12 -8.12
C LEU A 94 -11.57 20.88 -9.40
N GLY A 95 -12.73 21.54 -9.37
CA GLY A 95 -13.11 22.50 -10.40
C GLY A 95 -12.47 23.87 -10.17
N TYR A 96 -12.36 24.65 -11.25
CA TYR A 96 -11.71 25.97 -11.30
C TYR A 96 -11.94 26.87 -10.07
N GLY A 97 -13.21 27.08 -9.68
CA GLY A 97 -13.54 27.99 -8.59
C GLY A 97 -12.94 27.57 -7.24
N LYS A 98 -12.86 26.27 -6.95
CA LYS A 98 -12.24 25.77 -5.72
C LYS A 98 -10.71 25.81 -5.84
N SER A 99 -10.16 25.49 -6.99
CA SER A 99 -8.71 25.56 -7.27
C SER A 99 -8.12 26.93 -7.00
N MET A 100 -8.78 27.99 -7.49
CA MET A 100 -8.35 29.38 -7.27
C MET A 100 -8.42 29.83 -5.80
N SER A 101 -9.22 29.16 -4.97
CA SER A 101 -9.32 29.49 -3.54
C SER A 101 -8.27 28.80 -2.66
N LEU A 102 -7.57 27.80 -3.21
CA LEU A 102 -6.57 27.02 -2.45
C LEU A 102 -5.15 27.52 -2.69
N ILE A 103 -4.87 28.03 -3.89
CA ILE A 103 -3.53 28.47 -4.29
C ILE A 103 -3.46 30.00 -4.29
N GLU A 104 -2.60 30.54 -3.42
CA GLU A 104 -2.32 31.97 -3.27
C GLU A 104 -0.99 32.29 -3.94
N LEU A 105 -1.02 33.09 -5.00
CA LEU A 105 0.15 33.41 -5.81
C LEU A 105 1.25 34.08 -4.97
N GLY A 106 2.45 33.49 -4.97
CA GLY A 106 3.61 34.01 -4.25
C GLY A 106 3.55 33.82 -2.72
N ASN A 107 2.54 33.13 -2.20
CA ASN A 107 2.45 32.80 -0.78
C ASN A 107 2.33 31.27 -0.57
N PRO A 108 3.47 30.55 -0.56
CA PRO A 108 3.47 29.10 -0.46
C PRO A 108 2.95 28.63 0.91
N SER A 109 3.22 29.40 1.96
CA SER A 109 2.75 29.11 3.32
C SER A 109 1.23 29.16 3.41
N GLN A 110 0.60 30.21 2.89
CA GLN A 110 -0.86 30.32 2.89
C GLN A 110 -1.51 29.27 1.99
N SER A 111 -0.91 28.99 0.83
CA SER A 111 -1.39 27.96 -0.09
C SER A 111 -1.41 26.58 0.57
N LEU A 112 -0.33 26.21 1.27
CA LEU A 112 -0.25 24.96 2.03
C LEU A 112 -1.30 24.93 3.15
N GLU A 113 -1.45 26.00 3.94
CA GLU A 113 -2.47 26.06 5.00
C GLU A 113 -3.89 25.83 4.44
N ASN A 114 -4.22 26.45 3.31
CA ASN A 114 -5.49 26.29 2.63
C ASN A 114 -5.71 24.84 2.17
N VAL A 115 -4.68 24.22 1.59
CA VAL A 115 -4.69 22.82 1.14
C VAL A 115 -4.85 21.86 2.32
N CYS A 116 -4.09 22.04 3.39
CA CYS A 116 -4.17 21.22 4.60
C CYS A 116 -5.55 21.31 5.26
N ARG A 117 -6.12 22.52 5.32
CA ARG A 117 -7.48 22.74 5.79
C ARG A 117 -8.51 22.07 4.89
N TRP A 118 -8.33 22.15 3.58
CA TRP A 118 -9.20 21.47 2.62
C TRP A 118 -9.14 19.96 2.79
N ALA A 119 -7.95 19.37 2.93
CA ALA A 119 -7.74 17.94 3.16
C ALA A 119 -8.41 17.48 4.46
N PHE A 120 -8.25 18.25 5.54
CA PHE A 120 -8.95 18.01 6.81
C PHE A 120 -10.47 17.95 6.63
N LEU A 121 -11.05 18.83 5.80
CA LEU A 121 -12.49 18.79 5.50
C LEU A 121 -12.91 17.59 4.64
N GLN A 122 -11.98 16.95 3.94
CA GLN A 122 -12.25 15.72 3.18
C GLN A 122 -12.12 14.46 4.05
N GLN A 123 -11.58 14.59 5.26
CA GLN A 123 -11.31 13.46 6.13
C GLN A 123 -12.61 12.76 6.54
N LYS A 124 -12.58 11.43 6.50
CA LYS A 124 -13.70 10.61 6.99
C LYS A 124 -13.69 10.60 8.51
N GLN A 125 -14.88 10.71 9.10
CA GLN A 125 -15.01 10.71 10.56
C GLN A 125 -14.64 9.35 11.16
N ASP A 126 -15.04 8.29 10.47
CA ASP A 126 -14.77 6.94 10.92
C ASP A 126 -13.35 6.55 10.51
N THR A 127 -12.52 6.26 11.51
CA THR A 127 -11.31 5.45 11.36
C THR A 127 -11.68 3.97 11.13
N GLY A 128 -12.83 3.69 10.50
CA GLY A 128 -13.32 2.46 9.90
C GLY A 128 -13.52 2.54 8.37
N ASP A 129 -13.59 3.74 7.78
CA ASP A 129 -13.89 4.02 6.38
C ASP A 129 -12.73 3.70 5.41
N ALA A 130 -13.04 3.15 4.23
CA ALA A 130 -12.07 2.80 3.19
C ALA A 130 -11.45 4.00 2.46
N GLU A 131 -12.07 5.18 2.54
CA GLU A 131 -11.53 6.43 1.98
C GLU A 131 -10.89 7.32 3.06
N TYR A 132 -10.70 6.81 4.27
CA TYR A 132 -9.91 7.50 5.29
C TYR A 132 -8.45 7.57 4.85
N HIS A 133 -7.79 8.68 5.13
CA HIS A 133 -6.43 8.92 4.70
C HIS A 133 -5.55 9.39 5.86
N ASP A 134 -4.31 8.94 5.87
CA ASP A 134 -3.27 9.40 6.79
C ASP A 134 -2.64 10.69 6.32
N HIS A 135 -2.57 10.85 4.99
CA HIS A 135 -1.80 11.88 4.33
C HIS A 135 -2.53 12.41 3.09
N ALA A 136 -2.42 13.72 2.86
CA ALA A 136 -2.97 14.34 1.67
C ALA A 136 -1.85 14.89 0.78
N ILE A 137 -1.86 14.51 -0.49
CA ILE A 137 -0.94 15.01 -1.50
C ILE A 137 -1.73 15.88 -2.44
N PHE A 138 -1.35 17.14 -2.58
CA PHE A 138 -1.99 18.07 -3.49
C PHE A 138 -1.08 18.40 -4.66
N LEU A 139 -1.59 18.26 -5.89
CA LEU A 139 -0.87 18.57 -7.12
C LEU A 139 -1.49 19.78 -7.82
N THR A 140 -0.64 20.70 -8.25
CA THR A 140 -1.04 21.89 -9.02
C THR A 140 -0.02 22.22 -10.10
N ARG A 141 -0.45 22.77 -11.23
CA ARG A 141 0.45 23.40 -12.22
C ARG A 141 0.52 24.92 -12.04
N GLN A 142 -0.14 25.47 -11.03
CA GLN A 142 -0.07 26.88 -10.69
C GLN A 142 1.21 27.19 -9.91
N GLU A 143 1.72 28.41 -10.08
CA GLU A 143 2.83 28.91 -9.28
C GLU A 143 2.30 29.34 -7.91
N PHE A 144 2.80 28.73 -6.84
CA PHE A 144 2.42 29.06 -5.45
C PHE A 144 3.58 29.67 -4.65
N GLY A 145 4.81 29.58 -5.17
CA GLY A 145 6.04 29.99 -4.48
C GLY A 145 7.00 30.78 -5.37
N PRO A 146 8.19 31.12 -4.86
CA PRO A 146 9.24 31.75 -5.66
C PRO A 146 9.68 30.84 -6.81
N THR A 147 10.23 31.43 -7.88
CA THR A 147 10.68 30.70 -9.07
C THR A 147 11.64 29.57 -8.70
N GLY A 148 11.31 28.34 -9.13
CA GLY A 148 12.09 27.13 -8.84
C GLY A 148 11.64 26.35 -7.60
N MET A 149 10.71 26.87 -6.80
CA MET A 149 10.04 26.09 -5.75
C MET A 149 9.07 25.08 -6.40
N GLN A 150 9.31 23.79 -6.15
CA GLN A 150 8.49 22.71 -6.71
C GLN A 150 7.58 22.05 -5.68
N GLY A 151 7.86 22.19 -4.39
CA GLY A 151 7.08 21.58 -3.33
C GLY A 151 7.14 22.42 -2.06
N TYR A 152 6.16 22.19 -1.19
CA TYR A 152 6.13 22.76 0.14
C TYR A 152 5.35 21.85 1.09
N ALA A 153 5.97 21.54 2.24
CA ALA A 153 5.42 20.66 3.25
C ALA A 153 5.81 21.13 4.66
N PRO A 154 4.99 20.79 5.68
CA PRO A 154 5.43 20.93 7.07
C PRO A 154 6.47 19.85 7.39
N VAL A 155 7.54 20.22 8.09
CA VAL A 155 8.44 19.22 8.67
C VAL A 155 7.77 18.61 9.88
N THR A 156 7.61 17.29 9.87
CA THR A 156 6.75 16.50 10.75
C THR A 156 5.27 16.86 10.64
N GLY A 157 4.42 15.86 10.85
CA GLY A 157 2.97 16.04 10.81
C GLY A 157 2.21 14.86 10.24
N MET A 158 2.90 13.76 9.91
CA MET A 158 2.24 12.53 9.50
C MET A 158 1.21 12.09 10.56
N CYS A 159 0.04 11.61 10.11
CA CYS A 159 -1.15 11.34 10.94
C CYS A 159 -1.84 12.56 11.57
N HIS A 160 -1.27 13.77 11.47
CA HIS A 160 -1.87 14.94 12.09
C HIS A 160 -2.98 15.52 11.21
N PRO A 161 -4.20 15.75 11.73
CA PRO A 161 -5.36 16.10 10.91
C PRO A 161 -5.21 17.34 10.02
N VAL A 162 -4.41 18.32 10.45
CA VAL A 162 -4.19 19.58 9.71
C VAL A 162 -2.73 19.81 9.31
N ARG A 163 -1.84 18.83 9.52
CA ARG A 163 -0.42 18.94 9.13
C ARG A 163 0.05 17.78 8.24
N SER A 164 -0.75 16.72 8.07
CA SER A 164 -0.39 15.61 7.19
C SER A 164 -0.79 15.91 5.74
N CYS A 165 -0.07 16.85 5.12
CA CYS A 165 -0.42 17.41 3.82
C CYS A 165 0.82 17.93 3.09
N THR A 166 0.85 17.81 1.76
CA THR A 166 1.90 18.38 0.90
C THR A 166 1.28 19.13 -0.26
N LEU A 167 1.95 20.21 -0.69
CA LEU A 167 1.62 20.96 -1.89
C LEU A 167 2.76 20.81 -2.89
N ASN A 168 2.47 20.25 -4.06
CA ASN A 168 3.47 19.91 -5.05
C ASN A 168 3.12 20.49 -6.42
N HIS A 169 4.12 21.04 -7.07
CA HIS A 169 4.05 21.47 -8.46
C HIS A 169 4.16 20.25 -9.37
N GLU A 170 3.15 20.05 -10.21
CA GLU A 170 3.07 18.97 -11.18
C GLU A 170 3.68 19.43 -12.50
N ASP A 171 4.81 18.85 -12.88
CA ASP A 171 5.53 19.22 -14.09
C ASP A 171 5.98 17.99 -14.90
N GLY A 172 5.20 16.91 -14.88
CA GLY A 172 5.55 15.61 -15.46
C GLY A 172 6.00 14.59 -14.43
N PHE A 173 6.42 13.41 -14.88
CA PHE A 173 6.70 12.28 -13.98
C PHE A 173 7.87 12.56 -13.03
N SER A 174 8.76 13.50 -13.34
CA SER A 174 9.82 13.94 -12.42
C SER A 174 9.27 14.53 -11.12
N SER A 175 8.03 15.04 -11.12
CA SER A 175 7.36 15.53 -9.92
C SER A 175 7.12 14.43 -8.87
N ALA A 176 7.22 13.14 -9.24
CA ALA A 176 7.17 12.04 -8.26
C ALA A 176 8.30 12.15 -7.23
N PHE A 177 9.50 12.60 -7.63
CA PHE A 177 10.60 12.83 -6.69
C PHE A 177 10.30 14.00 -5.74
N VAL A 178 9.58 15.02 -6.21
CA VAL A 178 9.13 16.14 -5.38
C VAL A 178 8.07 15.65 -4.39
N VAL A 179 7.07 14.90 -4.86
CA VAL A 179 6.04 14.31 -3.99
C VAL A 179 6.68 13.44 -2.89
N ALA A 180 7.63 12.57 -3.25
CA ALA A 180 8.36 11.76 -2.27
C ALA A 180 9.20 12.61 -1.30
N HIS A 181 9.85 13.67 -1.79
CA HIS A 181 10.60 14.62 -0.97
C HIS A 181 9.70 15.32 0.06
N GLU A 182 8.58 15.89 -0.38
CA GLU A 182 7.64 16.60 0.48
C GLU A 182 6.98 15.67 1.50
N THR A 183 6.60 14.45 1.10
CA THR A 183 6.09 13.44 2.03
C THR A 183 7.19 12.99 3.01
N GLY A 184 8.46 12.97 2.59
CA GLY A 184 9.63 12.80 3.46
C GLY A 184 9.72 13.84 4.57
N HIS A 185 9.50 15.12 4.26
CA HIS A 185 9.40 16.17 5.29
C HIS A 185 8.28 15.90 6.30
N VAL A 186 7.11 15.48 5.84
CA VAL A 186 5.97 15.16 6.74
C VAL A 186 6.26 13.97 7.65
N LEU A 187 7.09 13.03 7.20
CA LEU A 187 7.65 11.92 7.99
C LEU A 187 8.80 12.35 8.93
N GLY A 188 9.23 13.61 8.87
CA GLY A 188 10.23 14.19 9.76
C GLY A 188 11.67 14.19 9.24
N MET A 189 11.87 14.00 7.94
CA MET A 189 13.19 14.10 7.31
C MET A 189 13.53 15.57 7.00
N GLU A 190 14.81 15.91 7.17
CA GLU A 190 15.37 17.22 6.86
C GLU A 190 16.21 17.15 5.57
N HIS A 191 16.61 18.31 5.07
CA HIS A 191 17.44 18.39 3.86
C HIS A 191 18.84 17.81 4.05
N ASP A 192 19.33 17.08 3.05
CA ASP A 192 20.71 16.61 3.01
C ASP A 192 21.71 17.74 2.75
N GLY A 193 22.80 17.74 3.53
CA GLY A 193 23.87 18.74 3.42
C GLY A 193 23.54 20.11 4.03
N GLN A 194 22.34 20.28 4.59
CA GLN A 194 21.97 21.48 5.35
C GLN A 194 21.99 21.18 6.85
N GLY A 195 23.11 21.49 7.51
CA GLY A 195 23.25 21.26 8.96
C GLY A 195 23.48 19.80 9.36
N ASN A 196 23.60 18.89 8.40
CA ASN A 196 23.95 17.49 8.62
C ASN A 196 25.16 17.04 7.76
N ARG A 197 25.57 15.78 7.94
CA ARG A 197 26.77 15.22 7.30
C ARG A 197 26.50 14.53 5.97
N CYS A 198 25.33 14.70 5.34
CA CYS A 198 24.93 13.97 4.13
C CYS A 198 25.07 14.79 2.83
N GLY A 199 25.85 15.88 2.87
CA GLY A 199 26.09 16.72 1.69
C GLY A 199 26.87 16.02 0.57
N ASP A 200 27.65 14.98 0.88
CA ASP A 200 28.32 14.10 -0.07
C ASP A 200 27.36 13.23 -0.89
N GLU A 201 26.14 12.98 -0.38
CA GLU A 201 25.12 12.15 -1.04
C GLU A 201 24.17 12.97 -1.92
N VAL A 202 24.14 14.30 -1.77
CA VAL A 202 23.34 15.20 -2.61
C VAL A 202 23.65 15.03 -4.11
N PRO A 203 24.91 15.05 -4.57
CA PRO A 203 25.25 14.83 -5.97
C PRO A 203 25.02 13.38 -6.42
N MET A 204 24.74 12.46 -5.49
CA MET A 204 24.46 11.05 -5.78
C MET A 204 23.02 10.81 -6.22
N GLY A 205 22.16 11.81 -6.13
CA GLY A 205 20.72 11.69 -6.42
C GLY A 205 19.89 11.49 -5.16
N SER A 206 20.32 12.07 -4.03
CA SER A 206 19.52 11.97 -2.80
C SER A 206 18.15 12.60 -2.97
N ILE A 207 17.10 11.91 -2.52
CA ILE A 207 15.72 12.38 -2.61
C ILE A 207 15.53 13.63 -1.76
N MET A 208 16.14 13.72 -0.57
CA MET A 208 16.05 14.88 0.34
C MET A 208 17.08 15.98 0.03
N ALA A 209 17.67 16.00 -1.17
CA ALA A 209 18.52 17.10 -1.61
C ALA A 209 17.71 18.42 -1.74
N PRO A 210 18.24 19.58 -1.30
CA PRO A 210 17.54 20.88 -1.40
C PRO A 210 17.19 21.30 -2.83
N LEU A 211 17.93 20.78 -3.80
CA LEU A 211 17.66 20.94 -5.22
C LEU A 211 17.53 19.54 -5.81
N VAL A 212 16.43 19.27 -6.51
CA VAL A 212 16.15 17.95 -7.10
C VAL A 212 17.33 17.49 -7.96
N GLN A 213 18.07 16.49 -7.46
CA GLN A 213 19.14 15.80 -8.20
C GLN A 213 18.76 14.37 -8.59
N ALA A 214 17.70 13.82 -8.00
CA ALA A 214 17.20 12.48 -8.27
C ALA A 214 16.61 12.37 -9.69
N ALA A 215 16.80 11.20 -10.32
CA ALA A 215 16.27 10.87 -11.64
C ALA A 215 15.92 9.37 -11.70
N PHE A 216 15.10 8.93 -12.67
CA PHE A 216 14.61 7.54 -12.75
C PHE A 216 15.68 6.43 -12.81
N HIS A 217 16.91 6.75 -13.23
CA HIS A 217 18.03 5.79 -13.25
C HIS A 217 18.99 5.96 -12.07
N ARG A 218 18.77 6.96 -11.23
CA ARG A 218 19.68 7.40 -10.17
C ARG A 218 18.94 8.19 -9.10
N PHE A 219 18.47 7.48 -8.07
CA PHE A 219 17.90 8.06 -6.88
C PHE A 219 18.23 7.17 -5.67
N GLN A 220 18.25 7.75 -4.47
CA GLN A 220 18.38 7.04 -3.21
C GLN A 220 17.89 7.92 -2.05
N TRP A 221 17.49 7.31 -0.94
CA TRP A 221 17.35 7.98 0.35
C TRP A 221 18.72 8.03 1.03
N SER A 222 19.06 9.17 1.64
CA SER A 222 20.37 9.31 2.29
C SER A 222 20.43 8.58 3.62
N ARG A 223 21.66 8.40 4.14
CA ARG A 223 21.86 7.93 5.52
C ARG A 223 21.22 8.84 6.58
N CYS A 224 21.06 10.14 6.30
CA CYS A 224 20.39 11.07 7.20
C CYS A 224 18.87 10.87 7.16
N SER A 225 18.28 10.77 5.97
CA SER A 225 16.85 10.51 5.79
C SER A 225 16.40 9.20 6.46
N MET A 226 17.16 8.12 6.26
CA MET A 226 16.92 6.84 6.93
C MET A 226 16.95 6.98 8.47
N GLN A 227 17.94 7.70 9.01
CA GLN A 227 18.08 7.91 10.47
C GLN A 227 16.94 8.77 11.04
N GLU A 228 16.54 9.82 10.33
CA GLU A 228 15.48 10.73 10.74
C GLU A 228 14.12 10.06 10.69
N LEU A 229 13.81 9.33 9.62
CA LEU A 229 12.61 8.49 9.54
C LEU A 229 12.55 7.51 10.71
N GLY A 230 13.65 6.82 11.01
CA GLY A 230 13.73 5.88 12.12
C GLY A 230 13.39 6.48 13.50
N ARG A 231 13.61 7.79 13.70
CA ARG A 231 13.26 8.48 14.96
C ARG A 231 11.75 8.67 15.13
N TYR A 232 11.02 8.88 14.04
CA TYR A 232 9.61 9.25 14.08
C TYR A 232 8.66 8.12 13.66
N LEU A 233 9.09 7.17 12.82
CA LEU A 233 8.23 6.17 12.20
C LEU A 233 7.44 5.30 13.21
N GLN A 234 8.00 5.07 14.41
CA GLN A 234 7.31 4.33 15.45
C GLN A 234 6.22 5.15 16.18
N SER A 235 6.28 6.48 16.11
CA SER A 235 5.29 7.38 16.71
C SER A 235 4.04 7.54 15.86
N TYR A 236 4.09 7.15 14.58
CA TYR A 236 2.97 7.25 13.65
C TYR A 236 2.10 5.99 13.69
N ASP A 237 1.11 6.00 14.60
CA ASP A 237 0.21 4.87 14.79
C ASP A 237 -0.78 4.64 13.64
N CYS A 238 -1.11 5.70 12.87
CA CYS A 238 -2.01 5.61 11.71
C CYS A 238 -1.39 4.86 10.51
N LEU A 239 -0.07 4.70 10.48
CA LEU A 239 0.58 4.02 9.36
C LEU A 239 0.67 2.51 9.54
N ARG A 240 0.08 2.00 10.64
CA ARG A 240 0.27 0.61 11.09
C ARG A 240 -0.89 -0.29 10.73
N ASP A 241 -2.04 0.27 10.37
CA ASP A 241 -3.14 -0.49 9.81
C ASP A 241 -2.86 -0.84 8.35
N ASP A 242 -3.48 -1.94 7.94
CA ASP A 242 -3.45 -2.34 6.55
C ASP A 242 -4.52 -1.56 5.82
N PRO A 243 -4.20 -1.01 4.64
CA PRO A 243 -5.14 -0.26 3.85
C PRO A 243 -6.22 -1.22 3.37
N PHE A 244 -7.38 -0.66 3.10
CA PHE A 244 -8.44 -1.39 2.42
C PHE A 244 -8.00 -1.82 1.02
N ASP A 245 -8.54 -2.93 0.52
CA ASP A 245 -8.36 -3.30 -0.88
C ASP A 245 -9.14 -2.33 -1.77
N HIS A 246 -8.43 -1.42 -2.43
CA HIS A 246 -9.02 -0.51 -3.41
C HIS A 246 -9.01 -1.11 -4.82
N ASN A 247 -10.12 -0.97 -5.55
CA ASN A 247 -10.29 -1.44 -6.92
C ASN A 247 -9.66 -0.48 -7.96
N TRP A 248 -8.40 -0.08 -7.77
CA TRP A 248 -7.68 0.70 -8.78
C TRP A 248 -7.29 -0.18 -9.98
N PRO A 249 -7.30 0.36 -11.21
CA PRO A 249 -6.86 -0.40 -12.36
C PRO A 249 -5.38 -0.74 -12.24
N SER A 250 -5.04 -2.00 -12.49
CA SER A 250 -3.64 -2.47 -12.49
C SER A 250 -2.84 -1.68 -13.52
N LEU A 251 -1.72 -1.10 -13.07
CA LEU A 251 -0.83 -0.37 -13.95
C LEU A 251 0.04 -1.31 -14.78
N PRO A 252 0.42 -0.90 -15.99
CA PRO A 252 1.39 -1.63 -16.81
C PRO A 252 2.73 -1.71 -16.06
N GLN A 253 3.39 -2.86 -16.13
CA GLN A 253 4.71 -3.09 -15.53
C GLN A 253 5.75 -2.03 -15.94
N LEU A 254 5.67 -1.59 -17.19
CA LEU A 254 6.54 -0.54 -17.74
C LEU A 254 5.66 0.63 -18.19
N PRO A 255 5.58 1.71 -17.38
CA PRO A 255 4.76 2.88 -17.69
C PRO A 255 4.98 3.46 -19.09
N GLY A 256 6.23 3.50 -19.56
CA GLY A 256 6.62 4.11 -20.82
C GLY A 256 6.05 3.45 -22.07
N LEU A 257 5.45 2.25 -21.95
CA LEU A 257 4.69 1.64 -23.05
C LEU A 257 3.46 2.47 -23.44
N HIS A 258 2.98 3.34 -22.54
CA HIS A 258 1.83 4.19 -22.77
C HIS A 258 2.15 5.68 -22.85
N TYR A 259 3.43 6.05 -22.68
CA TYR A 259 3.86 7.44 -22.67
C TYR A 259 5.05 7.58 -23.61
N SER A 260 4.82 8.15 -24.79
CA SER A 260 5.85 8.44 -25.77
C SER A 260 6.83 9.51 -25.27
N MET A 261 8.00 9.61 -25.91
CA MET A 261 8.96 10.69 -25.63
C MET A 261 8.35 12.08 -25.86
N ASN A 262 7.45 12.21 -26.83
CA ASN A 262 6.78 13.48 -27.11
C ASN A 262 5.80 13.86 -25.99
N GLU A 263 5.03 12.90 -25.48
CA GLU A 263 4.14 13.15 -24.34
C GLU A 263 4.92 13.51 -23.09
N GLN A 264 6.03 12.82 -22.81
CA GLN A 264 6.89 13.15 -21.69
C GLN A 264 7.53 14.54 -21.85
N CYS A 265 7.97 14.92 -23.05
CA CYS A 265 8.44 16.27 -23.33
C CYS A 265 7.36 17.33 -23.13
N ARG A 266 6.12 17.03 -23.54
CA ARG A 266 4.97 17.89 -23.28
C ARG A 266 4.76 18.04 -21.79
N PHE A 267 4.81 16.97 -21.01
CA PHE A 267 4.60 17.03 -19.56
C PHE A 267 5.68 17.87 -18.86
N ASP A 268 6.94 17.66 -19.25
CA ASP A 268 8.11 18.32 -18.65
C ASP A 268 8.20 19.82 -18.94
N PHE A 269 7.85 20.24 -20.15
CA PHE A 269 8.11 21.61 -20.62
C PHE A 269 6.88 22.36 -21.11
N GLY A 270 5.72 21.71 -21.14
CA GLY A 270 4.44 22.28 -21.53
C GLY A 270 3.98 21.92 -22.94
N VAL A 271 2.81 22.43 -23.30
CA VAL A 271 2.17 22.17 -24.59
C VAL A 271 3.09 22.57 -25.75
N GLY A 272 3.16 21.72 -26.77
CA GLY A 272 3.96 21.96 -27.98
C GLY A 272 5.38 21.39 -27.93
N TYR A 273 5.95 21.11 -26.76
CA TYR A 273 7.26 20.46 -26.67
C TYR A 273 7.22 19.01 -27.15
N THR A 274 8.22 18.63 -27.94
CA THR A 274 8.41 17.27 -28.49
C THR A 274 9.87 16.86 -28.39
N MET A 275 10.18 15.60 -28.66
CA MET A 275 11.55 15.08 -28.61
C MET A 275 12.46 15.88 -29.57
N CYS A 276 13.60 16.34 -29.04
CA CYS A 276 14.51 17.19 -29.78
C CYS A 276 15.32 16.39 -30.80
N THR A 277 15.17 16.75 -32.08
CA THR A 277 15.85 16.07 -33.19
C THR A 277 17.08 16.79 -33.71
N ALA A 278 17.41 17.96 -33.14
CA ALA A 278 18.56 18.78 -33.56
C ALA A 278 19.91 18.08 -33.36
N TYR A 279 20.02 17.20 -32.36
CA TYR A 279 21.23 16.45 -32.06
C TYR A 279 20.97 14.94 -32.11
N ARG A 280 21.24 14.32 -33.26
CA ARG A 280 20.99 12.87 -33.49
C ARG A 280 21.96 11.93 -32.76
N THR A 281 22.98 12.46 -32.10
CA THR A 281 24.05 11.67 -31.46
C THR A 281 23.74 11.28 -30.01
N PHE A 282 22.66 11.80 -29.42
CA PHE A 282 22.31 11.46 -28.04
C PHE A 282 21.56 10.13 -27.96
N ASP A 283 21.95 9.31 -26.99
CA ASP A 283 21.17 8.15 -26.58
C ASP A 283 19.91 8.67 -25.86
N PRO A 284 18.72 8.56 -26.47
CA PRO A 284 17.51 9.18 -25.95
C PRO A 284 17.06 8.54 -24.64
N CYS A 285 17.56 7.35 -24.31
CA CYS A 285 17.28 6.70 -23.04
C CYS A 285 18.19 7.16 -21.91
N LYS A 286 19.30 7.86 -22.17
CA LYS A 286 20.13 8.44 -21.10
C LYS A 286 19.52 9.73 -20.56
N GLN A 287 18.97 10.53 -21.47
CA GLN A 287 18.47 11.85 -21.16
C GLN A 287 17.43 12.27 -22.18
N LEU A 288 16.23 12.60 -21.72
CA LEU A 288 15.18 13.14 -22.58
C LEU A 288 15.50 14.60 -22.89
N TRP A 289 15.69 14.89 -24.17
CA TRP A 289 15.89 16.23 -24.71
C TRP A 289 14.65 16.64 -25.49
N CYS A 290 14.17 17.85 -25.24
CA CYS A 290 12.91 18.36 -25.77
C CYS A 290 13.09 19.72 -26.42
N SER A 291 12.37 19.98 -27.50
CA SER A 291 12.35 21.28 -28.19
C SER A 291 10.94 21.70 -28.53
N HIS A 292 10.72 23.01 -28.62
CA HIS A 292 9.49 23.57 -29.15
C HIS A 292 9.61 23.75 -30.68
N PRO A 293 8.56 23.48 -31.48
CA PRO A 293 8.57 23.67 -32.94
C PRO A 293 8.98 25.08 -33.40
N ASP A 294 8.67 26.10 -32.60
CA ASP A 294 9.06 27.49 -32.88
C ASP A 294 10.57 27.73 -32.78
N ASN A 295 11.28 26.89 -32.03
CA ASN A 295 12.74 26.96 -31.89
C ASN A 295 13.35 25.54 -31.80
N PRO A 296 13.38 24.80 -32.94
CA PRO A 296 13.71 23.38 -32.95
C PRO A 296 15.18 23.08 -32.62
N PHE A 297 16.06 24.08 -32.67
CA PHE A 297 17.49 23.95 -32.36
C PHE A 297 17.80 24.16 -30.87
N PHE A 298 16.86 24.71 -30.11
CA PHE A 298 17.02 24.93 -28.68
C PHE A 298 16.44 23.77 -27.88
N CYS A 299 17.27 22.75 -27.63
CA CYS A 299 16.88 21.62 -26.79
C CYS A 299 17.03 21.95 -25.30
N LYS A 300 16.00 21.62 -24.52
CA LYS A 300 15.97 21.62 -23.05
C LYS A 300 15.89 20.20 -22.51
N THR A 301 16.22 20.03 -21.24
CA THR A 301 16.21 18.73 -20.58
C THR A 301 16.15 18.89 -19.07
N LYS A 302 15.47 17.95 -18.39
CA LYS A 302 15.47 17.82 -16.93
C LYS A 302 16.59 16.91 -16.40
N LYS A 303 17.55 16.53 -17.25
CA LYS A 303 18.68 15.64 -16.91
C LYS A 303 18.28 14.22 -16.49
N GLY A 304 17.03 13.83 -16.72
CA GLY A 304 16.52 12.47 -16.51
C GLY A 304 16.25 11.73 -17.81
N PRO A 305 16.27 10.39 -17.79
CA PRO A 305 15.86 9.55 -18.91
C PRO A 305 14.33 9.54 -19.01
N PRO A 306 13.79 9.14 -20.18
CA PRO A 306 12.39 8.77 -20.28
C PRO A 306 12.07 7.59 -19.34
N ILE A 307 10.80 7.47 -18.93
CA ILE A 307 10.34 6.35 -18.08
C ILE A 307 10.50 4.99 -18.78
N ASP A 308 10.74 3.94 -17.99
CA ASP A 308 10.98 2.60 -18.53
C ASP A 308 9.77 2.08 -19.35
N GLY A 309 10.05 1.47 -20.50
CA GLY A 309 9.07 1.08 -21.53
C GLY A 309 8.96 2.07 -22.70
N THR A 310 9.52 3.28 -22.58
CA THR A 310 9.40 4.31 -23.62
C THR A 310 10.08 3.87 -24.92
N MET A 311 9.38 3.90 -26.05
CA MET A 311 9.97 3.54 -27.34
C MET A 311 11.12 4.49 -27.72
N CYS A 312 12.30 3.92 -28.00
CA CYS A 312 13.53 4.64 -28.31
C CYS A 312 14.09 4.35 -29.71
N GLY A 313 13.57 3.33 -30.37
CA GLY A 313 13.93 2.95 -31.72
C GLY A 313 12.96 1.91 -32.26
N ASN A 314 13.19 1.45 -33.49
CA ASN A 314 12.33 0.44 -34.10
C ASN A 314 12.31 -0.85 -33.27
N GLY A 315 11.20 -1.10 -32.55
CA GLY A 315 11.02 -2.22 -31.63
C GLY A 315 11.88 -2.20 -30.35
N LYS A 316 12.58 -1.09 -30.07
CA LYS A 316 13.40 -0.91 -28.87
C LYS A 316 12.74 0.05 -27.89
N HIS A 317 12.94 -0.20 -26.60
CA HIS A 317 12.43 0.62 -25.52
C HIS A 317 13.53 0.99 -24.52
N CYS A 318 13.33 2.12 -23.85
CA CYS A 318 14.14 2.53 -22.72
C CYS A 318 13.86 1.60 -21.53
N PHE A 319 14.91 1.07 -20.95
CA PHE A 319 14.84 0.33 -19.69
C PHE A 319 16.11 0.60 -18.91
N LYS A 320 15.98 1.11 -17.68
CA LYS A 320 17.09 1.54 -16.82
C LYS A 320 18.08 2.47 -17.53
N GLY A 321 17.55 3.36 -18.36
CA GLY A 321 18.34 4.35 -19.11
C GLY A 321 19.03 3.82 -20.38
N HIS A 322 18.74 2.60 -20.82
CA HIS A 322 19.33 2.00 -22.03
C HIS A 322 18.29 1.70 -23.11
N CYS A 323 18.62 1.96 -24.37
CA CYS A 323 17.76 1.62 -25.51
C CYS A 323 17.95 0.18 -25.96
N ILE A 324 17.12 -0.73 -25.44
CA ILE A 324 17.25 -2.17 -25.63
C ILE A 324 16.00 -2.77 -26.27
N TRP A 325 16.14 -3.98 -26.82
CA TRP A 325 14.98 -4.79 -27.17
C TRP A 325 14.39 -5.33 -25.86
N LEU A 326 13.10 -5.09 -25.61
CA LEU A 326 12.42 -5.76 -24.51
C LEU A 326 12.28 -7.24 -24.88
N THR A 327 13.16 -8.07 -24.31
CA THR A 327 12.99 -9.52 -24.43
C THR A 327 11.94 -9.98 -23.44
N PRO A 328 11.29 -11.12 -23.71
CA PRO A 328 10.45 -11.78 -22.72
C PRO A 328 11.16 -12.10 -21.41
N ASP A 329 12.52 -12.07 -21.38
CA ASP A 329 13.45 -12.13 -20.24
C ASP A 329 13.89 -10.75 -19.68
N ILE A 330 13.27 -9.63 -20.10
CA ILE A 330 13.51 -8.28 -19.53
C ILE A 330 12.25 -7.63 -18.91
N MET A 331 11.07 -8.24 -19.11
CA MET A 331 9.82 -7.95 -18.40
C MET A 331 9.56 -8.74 -17.05
N LYS A 332 10.51 -8.91 -16.08
CA LYS A 332 10.57 -9.93 -14.94
C LYS A 332 10.52 -9.33 -13.62
N GLN A 333 9.50 -9.78 -12.94
CA GLN A 333 9.31 -9.68 -11.54
C GLN A 333 9.48 -11.11 -11.01
N ASP A 334 9.86 -11.30 -9.77
CA ASP A 334 9.58 -12.56 -9.08
C ASP A 334 8.43 -12.25 -8.11
N GLY A 335 7.75 -13.27 -7.59
CA GLY A 335 6.62 -13.02 -6.70
C GLY A 335 7.09 -12.66 -5.33
N ASN A 336 6.44 -11.67 -4.73
CA ASN A 336 6.59 -11.39 -3.32
C ASN A 336 5.24 -11.34 -2.58
N TRP A 337 5.24 -11.75 -1.31
CA TRP A 337 4.00 -11.82 -0.54
C TRP A 337 3.46 -10.43 -0.21
N GLY A 338 2.26 -10.09 -0.66
CA GLY A 338 1.45 -8.99 -0.15
C GLY A 338 0.94 -9.26 1.26
N SER A 339 0.11 -8.34 1.72
CA SER A 339 -0.26 -8.25 3.11
C SER A 339 -0.91 -9.54 3.60
N TRP A 340 -0.56 -9.92 4.83
CA TRP A 340 -1.30 -10.96 5.53
C TRP A 340 -2.78 -10.46 5.74
N SER A 341 -3.74 -11.31 6.12
CA SER A 341 -5.14 -10.96 6.40
C SER A 341 -5.35 -10.74 7.88
N GLU A 342 -6.40 -10.05 8.31
CA GLU A 342 -6.82 -10.12 9.72
C GLU A 342 -6.97 -11.57 10.20
N TYR A 343 -6.84 -11.78 11.52
CA TYR A 343 -7.12 -13.08 12.12
C TYR A 343 -8.63 -13.36 12.03
N GLY A 344 -8.99 -14.54 11.52
CA GLY A 344 -10.38 -14.98 11.40
C GLY A 344 -11.04 -15.25 12.76
N GLN A 345 -12.29 -15.70 12.73
CA GLN A 345 -12.98 -16.06 13.97
C GLN A 345 -12.29 -17.21 14.70
N CYS A 346 -12.41 -17.22 16.03
CA CYS A 346 -11.87 -18.28 16.86
C CYS A 346 -12.57 -19.62 16.61
N SER A 347 -11.82 -20.74 16.63
CA SER A 347 -12.36 -22.08 16.40
C SER A 347 -13.33 -22.55 17.49
N GLN A 348 -13.25 -21.98 18.70
CA GLN A 348 -14.13 -22.29 19.82
C GLN A 348 -14.57 -21.01 20.53
N THR A 349 -15.71 -21.03 21.21
CA THR A 349 -16.26 -19.86 21.92
C THR A 349 -15.81 -19.79 23.39
N CYS A 350 -15.33 -20.90 23.94
CA CYS A 350 -14.80 -21.06 25.30
C CYS A 350 -13.85 -22.28 25.31
N GLY A 351 -13.18 -22.58 26.43
CA GLY A 351 -12.29 -23.72 26.62
C GLY A 351 -10.91 -23.60 25.95
N GLY A 352 -10.74 -22.61 25.07
CA GLY A 352 -9.55 -22.45 24.24
C GLY A 352 -9.74 -23.02 22.83
N GLY A 353 -9.70 -22.13 21.83
CA GLY A 353 -9.63 -22.46 20.40
C GLY A 353 -8.46 -21.73 19.73
N VAL A 354 -8.40 -21.76 18.40
CA VAL A 354 -7.38 -21.07 17.58
C VAL A 354 -8.01 -20.23 16.47
N GLN A 355 -7.34 -19.16 16.07
CA GLN A 355 -7.72 -18.27 14.96
C GLN A 355 -6.53 -18.07 14.01
N PHE A 356 -6.82 -17.87 12.72
CA PHE A 356 -5.83 -17.94 11.64
C PHE A 356 -5.74 -16.64 10.81
N ARG A 357 -4.56 -16.31 10.29
CA ARG A 357 -4.32 -15.24 9.31
C ARG A 357 -3.55 -15.75 8.08
N THR A 358 -3.72 -15.13 6.91
CA THR A 358 -3.17 -15.62 5.61
C THR A 358 -2.53 -14.54 4.73
N ARG A 359 -1.48 -14.78 3.92
CA ARG A 359 -0.91 -13.78 2.98
C ARG A 359 -0.83 -14.31 1.56
N ASN A 360 -0.86 -13.42 0.58
CA ASN A 360 -0.80 -13.70 -0.87
C ASN A 360 0.50 -13.20 -1.52
N CYS A 361 0.89 -13.73 -2.69
CA CYS A 361 2.18 -13.51 -3.40
C CYS A 361 2.05 -12.42 -4.46
N ASP A 362 1.59 -11.24 -4.06
CA ASP A 362 1.00 -10.24 -4.94
C ASP A 362 1.57 -8.81 -4.85
N ASN A 363 2.70 -8.56 -4.15
CA ASN A 363 3.28 -7.22 -4.03
C ASN A 363 4.82 -7.15 -4.15
N PRO A 364 5.41 -7.04 -5.36
CA PRO A 364 4.78 -7.23 -6.66
C PRO A 364 4.74 -8.72 -7.03
N LYS A 365 3.86 -9.07 -7.95
CA LYS A 365 3.82 -10.43 -8.50
C LYS A 365 5.08 -10.74 -9.28
N PRO A 366 5.41 -12.03 -9.52
CA PRO A 366 6.40 -12.40 -10.51
C PRO A 366 6.02 -11.96 -11.94
N ALA A 367 6.98 -11.87 -12.88
CA ALA A 367 6.98 -11.52 -14.31
C ALA A 367 8.28 -12.07 -14.98
N ASN A 368 8.61 -11.91 -16.29
CA ASN A 368 9.82 -12.38 -17.07
C ASN A 368 10.56 -13.69 -16.66
N GLY A 369 9.89 -14.61 -15.97
CA GLY A 369 10.41 -15.91 -15.52
C GLY A 369 10.70 -15.99 -14.02
N GLY A 370 10.19 -15.05 -13.25
CA GLY A 370 10.43 -15.00 -11.83
C GLY A 370 9.66 -16.05 -11.05
N ARG A 371 10.26 -16.43 -9.95
CA ARG A 371 9.99 -17.50 -9.03
C ARG A 371 8.80 -17.15 -8.14
N PRO A 372 8.04 -18.15 -7.70
CA PRO A 372 6.99 -17.94 -6.71
C PRO A 372 7.61 -17.60 -5.35
N CYS A 373 6.82 -16.94 -4.52
CA CYS A 373 7.14 -16.74 -3.11
C CYS A 373 7.31 -18.07 -2.39
N ARG A 374 8.35 -18.19 -1.55
CA ARG A 374 8.62 -19.39 -0.74
C ARG A 374 8.28 -19.14 0.73
N GLY A 375 7.67 -20.11 1.39
CA GLY A 375 7.25 -20.04 2.80
C GLY A 375 5.76 -20.31 2.99
N VAL A 376 5.30 -20.29 4.25
CA VAL A 376 3.90 -20.59 4.59
C VAL A 376 2.97 -19.41 4.28
N THR A 377 1.75 -19.75 3.89
CA THR A 377 0.69 -18.83 3.49
C THR A 377 -0.32 -18.57 4.60
N TYR A 378 -0.13 -19.17 5.78
CA TYR A 378 -0.98 -19.02 6.97
C TYR A 378 -0.16 -18.98 8.27
N GLN A 379 -0.72 -18.34 9.30
CA GLN A 379 -0.31 -18.39 10.71
C GLN A 379 -1.54 -18.49 11.60
N PHE A 380 -1.38 -18.94 12.85
CA PHE A 380 -2.48 -19.06 13.83
C PHE A 380 -2.08 -18.60 15.22
N GLN A 381 -3.07 -18.39 16.09
CA GLN A 381 -2.91 -18.14 17.53
C GLN A 381 -4.10 -18.67 18.32
N MET A 382 -3.93 -18.90 19.63
CA MET A 382 -5.03 -19.29 20.52
C MET A 382 -6.02 -18.12 20.76
N CYS A 383 -7.26 -18.45 21.10
CA CYS A 383 -8.34 -17.51 21.38
C CYS A 383 -9.42 -18.16 22.27
N ASN A 384 -10.30 -17.34 22.86
CA ASN A 384 -11.42 -17.78 23.71
C ASN A 384 -11.06 -18.82 24.79
N THR A 385 -9.99 -18.54 25.55
CA THR A 385 -9.41 -19.44 26.57
C THR A 385 -10.16 -19.46 27.90
N ASN A 386 -11.31 -18.79 28.01
CA ASN A 386 -12.12 -18.81 29.21
C ASN A 386 -12.81 -20.18 29.32
N GLU A 387 -12.87 -20.78 30.51
CA GLU A 387 -13.49 -22.10 30.71
C GLU A 387 -14.95 -22.15 30.22
N CYS A 388 -15.36 -23.30 29.67
CA CYS A 388 -16.75 -23.50 29.26
C CYS A 388 -17.64 -23.78 30.48
N GLU A 389 -18.91 -23.34 30.42
CA GLU A 389 -19.89 -23.59 31.50
C GLU A 389 -20.13 -25.09 31.73
N ASP A 390 -19.97 -25.90 30.68
CA ASP A 390 -19.95 -27.36 30.79
C ASP A 390 -18.50 -27.89 30.84
N ILE A 391 -18.03 -28.08 32.07
CA ILE A 391 -16.66 -28.49 32.41
C ILE A 391 -16.35 -29.94 31.98
N TYR A 392 -17.37 -30.72 31.60
CA TYR A 392 -17.22 -32.15 31.26
C TYR A 392 -17.18 -32.43 29.75
N SER A 393 -17.17 -31.41 28.90
CA SER A 393 -17.03 -31.59 27.45
C SER A 393 -15.55 -31.70 27.06
N ASP A 394 -15.04 -32.91 26.86
CA ASP A 394 -13.75 -33.14 26.19
C ASP A 394 -13.98 -33.23 24.67
N PRO A 395 -13.49 -32.25 23.88
CA PRO A 395 -13.68 -32.25 22.44
C PRO A 395 -13.15 -33.53 21.76
N ARG A 396 -12.10 -34.15 22.30
CA ARG A 396 -11.51 -35.37 21.71
C ARG A 396 -12.35 -36.61 22.01
N GLU A 397 -12.95 -36.69 23.19
CA GLU A 397 -13.86 -37.76 23.57
C GLU A 397 -15.13 -37.73 22.71
N GLU A 398 -15.70 -36.54 22.51
CA GLU A 398 -16.84 -36.32 21.62
C GLU A 398 -16.55 -36.80 20.19
N GLN A 399 -15.34 -36.58 19.68
CA GLN A 399 -14.93 -37.07 18.36
C GLN A 399 -14.85 -38.61 18.27
N CYS A 400 -14.44 -39.31 19.34
CA CYS A 400 -14.40 -40.78 19.40
C CYS A 400 -15.81 -41.39 19.49
N HIS A 401 -16.73 -40.72 20.18
CA HIS A 401 -18.14 -41.16 20.29
C HIS A 401 -18.95 -40.95 19.00
N ALA A 402 -18.66 -39.90 18.24
CA ALA A 402 -19.41 -39.54 17.04
C ALA A 402 -19.08 -40.37 15.78
N SER A 403 -18.23 -41.41 15.88
CA SER A 403 -17.80 -42.18 14.70
C SER A 403 -18.72 -43.37 14.38
N GLU A 404 -19.23 -43.39 13.14
CA GLU A 404 -20.28 -44.31 12.64
C GLU A 404 -19.81 -45.74 12.31
N TYR A 405 -18.59 -46.14 12.69
CA TYR A 405 -18.08 -47.49 12.49
C TYR A 405 -18.13 -48.31 13.79
N ILE A 406 -19.14 -49.20 13.86
CA ILE A 406 -19.18 -50.46 14.64
C ILE A 406 -19.80 -50.35 16.07
N ASN A 407 -21.13 -50.50 16.09
CA ASN A 407 -22.07 -50.57 17.22
C ASN A 407 -21.93 -51.80 18.17
N LYS A 408 -20.73 -52.13 18.66
CA LYS A 408 -20.57 -53.20 19.69
C LYS A 408 -19.54 -52.90 20.79
N HIS A 409 -18.83 -51.77 20.73
CA HIS A 409 -17.75 -51.43 21.65
C HIS A 409 -17.82 -49.97 22.12
N LEU A 410 -17.46 -49.72 23.38
CA LEU A 410 -17.31 -48.38 23.94
C LEU A 410 -15.91 -47.87 23.63
N TRP A 411 -15.84 -46.83 22.79
CA TRP A 411 -14.60 -46.24 22.30
C TRP A 411 -14.21 -45.05 23.16
N LEU A 412 -13.09 -45.18 23.84
CA LEU A 412 -12.53 -44.12 24.67
C LEU A 412 -11.35 -43.47 23.94
N PRO A 413 -11.09 -42.16 24.15
CA PRO A 413 -9.93 -41.50 23.57
C PRO A 413 -8.64 -42.20 23.98
N TYR A 414 -7.79 -42.48 23.00
CA TYR A 414 -6.51 -43.14 23.23
C TYR A 414 -5.36 -42.18 22.87
N GLU A 415 -4.54 -41.84 23.87
CA GLU A 415 -3.33 -41.04 23.65
C GLU A 415 -2.20 -41.94 23.16
N HIS A 416 -1.78 -41.75 21.91
CA HIS A 416 -0.72 -42.55 21.34
C HIS A 416 0.64 -42.27 22.03
N PRO A 417 1.48 -43.30 22.30
CA PRO A 417 2.77 -43.11 22.96
C PRO A 417 3.70 -42.15 22.21
N ASP A 418 3.78 -42.30 20.88
CA ASP A 418 4.49 -41.41 19.95
C ASP A 418 3.81 -40.04 19.84
N PRO A 419 4.47 -38.93 20.23
CA PRO A 419 3.93 -37.57 20.15
C PRO A 419 3.42 -37.15 18.77
N ASN A 420 4.09 -37.57 17.69
CA ASN A 420 3.73 -37.17 16.32
C ASN A 420 2.38 -37.76 15.87
N LYS A 421 1.85 -38.72 16.62
CA LYS A 421 0.59 -39.39 16.32
C LYS A 421 -0.56 -38.92 17.21
N ARG A 422 -0.32 -38.00 18.15
CA ARG A 422 -1.31 -37.59 19.15
C ARG A 422 -2.42 -36.67 18.63
N CYS A 423 -2.23 -36.07 17.46
CA CYS A 423 -3.26 -35.25 16.79
C CYS A 423 -3.99 -36.00 15.66
N HIS A 424 -3.71 -37.30 15.55
CA HIS A 424 -4.52 -38.25 14.79
C HIS A 424 -5.47 -38.94 15.77
N LEU A 425 -6.74 -39.12 15.39
CA LEU A 425 -7.75 -39.61 16.31
C LEU A 425 -7.64 -41.15 16.47
N TYR A 426 -7.04 -41.58 17.58
CA TYR A 426 -7.04 -42.98 18.01
C TYR A 426 -8.04 -43.18 19.13
N CYS A 427 -8.78 -44.29 19.08
CA CYS A 427 -9.69 -44.67 20.16
C CYS A 427 -9.48 -46.15 20.54
N GLN A 428 -9.68 -46.46 21.82
CA GLN A 428 -9.51 -47.81 22.37
C GLN A 428 -10.86 -48.40 22.78
N SER A 429 -11.13 -49.65 22.39
CA SER A 429 -12.30 -50.37 22.89
C SER A 429 -12.11 -50.70 24.37
N LYS A 430 -13.09 -50.35 25.20
CA LYS A 430 -13.09 -50.69 26.61
C LYS A 430 -13.18 -52.21 26.84
N GLU A 431 -13.90 -52.91 25.97
CA GLU A 431 -14.20 -54.34 26.10
C GLU A 431 -13.06 -55.23 25.64
N THR A 432 -12.52 -55.01 24.43
CA THR A 432 -11.45 -55.86 23.86
C THR A 432 -10.05 -55.30 24.08
N ARG A 433 -9.97 -54.03 24.50
CA ARG A 433 -8.71 -53.26 24.63
C ARG A 433 -7.99 -53.00 23.31
N ASP A 434 -8.62 -53.30 22.18
CA ASP A 434 -8.05 -53.02 20.86
C ASP A 434 -8.01 -51.51 20.59
N VAL A 435 -6.90 -51.04 20.01
CA VAL A 435 -6.68 -49.63 19.66
C VAL A 435 -6.79 -49.47 18.15
N VAL A 436 -7.62 -48.55 17.71
CA VAL A 436 -7.92 -48.35 16.28
C VAL A 436 -7.78 -46.87 15.92
N LEU A 437 -7.16 -46.60 14.76
CA LEU A 437 -7.09 -45.27 14.15
C LEU A 437 -8.40 -44.99 13.39
N MET A 438 -9.06 -43.88 13.69
CA MET A 438 -10.39 -43.54 13.14
C MET A 438 -10.35 -42.78 11.81
N GLU A 439 -9.18 -42.63 11.17
CA GLU A 439 -8.95 -41.89 9.91
C GLU A 439 -9.46 -40.42 9.90
N LYS A 440 -9.54 -39.79 11.07
CA LYS A 440 -9.90 -38.38 11.26
C LYS A 440 -8.86 -37.67 12.12
N LEU A 441 -8.74 -36.35 11.97
CA LEU A 441 -7.85 -35.52 12.78
C LEU A 441 -8.57 -34.98 14.01
N VAL A 442 -7.81 -34.75 15.08
CA VAL A 442 -8.29 -34.07 16.28
C VAL A 442 -8.54 -32.59 15.94
N LEU A 443 -9.60 -32.00 16.50
CA LEU A 443 -10.01 -30.62 16.22
C LEU A 443 -8.94 -29.58 16.59
N ASP A 444 -8.87 -28.50 15.79
CA ASP A 444 -7.86 -27.45 15.95
C ASP A 444 -8.09 -26.62 17.23
N GLY A 445 -7.10 -26.60 18.10
CA GLY A 445 -7.16 -26.00 19.44
C GLY A 445 -7.38 -27.00 20.58
N THR A 446 -7.69 -28.27 20.29
CA THR A 446 -7.78 -29.34 21.30
C THR A 446 -6.39 -29.76 21.75
N LEU A 447 -6.18 -30.01 23.05
CA LEU A 447 -4.88 -30.41 23.60
C LEU A 447 -4.35 -31.69 22.95
N CYS A 448 -3.04 -31.78 22.73
CA CYS A 448 -2.40 -32.98 22.21
C CYS A 448 -2.33 -34.12 23.24
N SER A 449 -2.08 -33.75 24.50
CA SER A 449 -1.88 -34.66 25.63
C SER A 449 -2.57 -34.10 26.85
N TYR A 450 -3.24 -34.95 27.63
CA TYR A 450 -3.93 -34.53 28.85
C TYR A 450 -2.97 -34.17 30.00
N LYS A 451 -1.68 -34.47 29.82
CA LYS A 451 -0.62 -34.13 30.77
C LYS A 451 0.06 -32.81 30.45
N ASP A 452 -0.09 -32.32 29.22
CA ASP A 452 0.50 -31.08 28.75
C ASP A 452 -0.61 -30.09 28.34
N PRO A 453 -0.92 -29.10 29.19
CA PRO A 453 -1.98 -28.14 28.90
C PRO A 453 -1.58 -27.06 27.88
N HIS A 454 -0.39 -27.13 27.28
CA HIS A 454 0.13 -26.07 26.40
C HIS A 454 0.20 -26.45 24.93
N SER A 455 0.25 -27.74 24.61
CA SER A 455 0.34 -28.21 23.22
C SER A 455 -1.05 -28.56 22.70
N VAL A 456 -1.40 -28.03 21.53
CA VAL A 456 -2.69 -28.19 20.88
C VAL A 456 -2.54 -28.75 19.47
N CYS A 457 -3.56 -29.46 19.01
CA CYS A 457 -3.61 -29.92 17.64
C CYS A 457 -3.91 -28.76 16.71
N VAL A 458 -3.09 -28.61 15.66
CA VAL A 458 -3.30 -27.62 14.60
C VAL A 458 -2.99 -28.27 13.27
N ARG A 459 -4.02 -28.46 12.45
CA ARG A 459 -3.98 -29.14 11.15
C ARG A 459 -3.37 -30.55 11.22
N GLY A 460 -3.69 -31.28 12.29
CA GLY A 460 -3.27 -32.68 12.48
C GLY A 460 -1.86 -32.87 13.05
N GLU A 461 -1.11 -31.79 13.24
CA GLU A 461 0.17 -31.79 13.93
C GLU A 461 0.01 -31.26 15.35
N CYS A 462 0.86 -31.76 16.26
CA CYS A 462 0.87 -31.26 17.62
C CYS A 462 1.77 -30.03 17.71
N GLU A 463 1.14 -28.89 17.92
CA GLU A 463 1.79 -27.58 17.89
C GLU A 463 1.63 -26.89 19.24
N CYS A 464 2.70 -26.27 19.74
CA CYS A 464 2.63 -25.55 21.01
C CYS A 464 1.77 -24.28 20.85
N GLY A 465 0.67 -24.18 21.60
CA GLY A 465 -0.26 -23.05 21.52
C GLY A 465 0.31 -21.73 22.07
N HIS A 466 1.25 -21.79 23.03
CA HIS A 466 1.93 -20.65 23.65
C HIS A 466 3.45 -20.88 23.71
N VAL A 467 4.19 -20.28 22.78
CA VAL A 467 5.64 -20.46 22.56
C VAL A 467 6.51 -20.23 23.83
N GLN A 468 6.03 -19.48 24.83
CA GLN A 468 6.75 -19.16 26.07
C GLN A 468 6.54 -20.14 27.25
N LYS A 469 5.59 -21.08 27.18
CA LYS A 469 5.35 -22.06 28.26
C LYS A 469 5.72 -23.49 27.90
N CYS A 470 6.22 -23.70 26.69
CA CYS A 470 6.79 -24.97 26.28
C CYS A 470 8.25 -25.04 26.79
N PRO A 471 8.58 -25.99 27.69
CA PRO A 471 9.98 -26.36 27.89
C PRO A 471 10.46 -26.95 26.56
N ASN A 472 11.62 -26.48 26.08
CA ASN A 472 12.27 -26.98 24.86
C ASN A 472 12.07 -28.49 24.72
N PHE A 473 11.42 -28.90 23.62
CA PHE A 473 11.50 -30.24 23.07
C PHE A 473 12.41 -30.22 21.86
#